data_AF-A0AAV3APD9-F1
#
_entry.id   AF-A0AAV3APD9-F1
#
_cell.length_a   1.000
_cell.length_b   1.000
_cell.length_c   1.000
_cell.angle_alpha   90.00
_cell.angle_beta   90.00
_cell.angle_gamma   90.00
#
_symmetry.space_group_name_H-M   'P 1'
#
loop_
_entity.id
_entity.type
_entity.pdbx_description
1 polymer ?
#
loop_
_entity_poly.entity_id
_entity_poly.type
_entity_poly.pdbx_seq_one_letter_code
_entity_poly.pdbx_strand_id
1 'polypeptide(L)'
;MAGQIKDKEAFQRLNYLYQAAHCVLAQNPENVELARFYCHTERMVSKRLVLRQDPSIKRTICKTCSSLLLSGVTCTVRQRKRRGQRQTVVGCLSCGLTKRFLNNPNYKLWCEQPEAQLENQPKPEQ
;
A
#
# COMPACT_ATOMS: atom_id res chain seq x y z
N MET A 1 4.48 -25.37 9.12
CA MET A 1 3.03 -25.11 8.99
C MET A 1 2.81 -23.65 9.32
N ALA A 2 2.15 -22.88 8.44
CA ALA A 2 1.86 -21.48 8.73
C ALA A 2 1.03 -21.40 10.02
N GLY A 3 1.50 -20.64 11.01
CA GLY A 3 0.78 -20.44 12.27
C GLY A 3 -0.64 -19.90 12.01
N GLN A 4 -1.56 -20.13 12.94
CA GLN A 4 -2.93 -19.65 12.83
C GLN A 4 -2.94 -18.11 12.87
N ILE A 5 -3.02 -17.47 11.69
CA ILE A 5 -3.08 -16.02 11.56
C ILE A 5 -4.50 -15.58 11.95
N LYS A 6 -4.59 -14.75 12.99
CA LYS A 6 -5.85 -14.08 13.37
C LYS A 6 -6.39 -13.27 12.19
N ASP A 7 -7.70 -13.33 11.96
CA ASP A 7 -8.39 -12.60 10.88
C ASP A 7 -7.93 -12.99 9.45
N LYS A 8 -7.47 -14.23 9.26
CA LYS A 8 -6.99 -14.77 7.97
C LYS A 8 -7.94 -14.48 6.80
N GLU A 9 -9.22 -14.75 6.96
CA GLU A 9 -10.23 -14.54 5.90
C GLU A 9 -10.35 -13.07 5.50
N ALA A 10 -10.25 -12.17 6.48
CA ALA A 10 -10.30 -10.74 6.22
C ALA A 10 -9.06 -10.28 5.44
N PHE A 11 -7.86 -10.76 5.78
CA PHE A 11 -6.65 -10.48 5.00
C PHE A 11 -6.71 -11.05 3.58
N GLN A 12 -7.28 -12.24 3.40
CA GLN A 12 -7.51 -12.81 2.06
C GLN A 12 -8.45 -11.93 1.23
N ARG A 13 -9.54 -11.42 1.83
CA ARG A 13 -10.47 -10.50 1.17
C ARG A 13 -9.81 -9.18 0.78
N LEU A 14 -9.00 -8.59 1.67
CA LEU A 14 -8.26 -7.37 1.38
C LEU A 14 -7.27 -7.58 0.22
N ASN A 15 -6.52 -8.69 0.26
CA ASN A 15 -5.57 -9.03 -0.79
C ASN A 15 -6.26 -9.23 -2.15
N TYR A 16 -7.41 -9.92 -2.17
CA TYR A 16 -8.18 -10.11 -3.40
C TYR A 16 -8.61 -8.78 -4.02
N LEU A 17 -9.16 -7.85 -3.21
CA LEU A 17 -9.59 -6.54 -3.70
C LEU A 17 -8.40 -5.72 -4.25
N TYR A 18 -7.26 -5.77 -3.57
CA TYR A 18 -6.05 -5.10 -4.03
C TYR A 18 -5.57 -5.67 -5.37
N GLN A 19 -5.49 -6.99 -5.51
CA GLN A 19 -5.09 -7.66 -6.76
C GLN A 19 -6.09 -7.40 -7.91
N ALA A 20 -7.40 -7.40 -7.61
CA ALA A 20 -8.43 -7.07 -8.59
C ALA A 20 -8.26 -5.64 -9.14
N ALA A 21 -7.90 -4.67 -8.29
CA ALA A 21 -7.62 -3.31 -8.73
C ALA A 21 -6.44 -3.23 -9.72
N HIS A 22 -5.37 -4.00 -9.48
CA HIS A 22 -4.25 -4.09 -10.42
C HIS A 22 -4.64 -4.79 -11.74
N CYS A 23 -5.41 -5.87 -11.65
CA CYS A 23 -5.85 -6.64 -12.82
C CYS A 23 -6.72 -5.79 -13.77
N VAL A 24 -7.65 -5.00 -13.23
CA VAL A 24 -8.49 -4.08 -14.02
C VAL A 24 -7.64 -3.10 -14.81
N LEU A 25 -6.68 -2.45 -14.16
CA LEU A 25 -5.81 -1.46 -14.83
C LEU A 25 -4.81 -2.09 -15.79
N ALA A 26 -4.40 -3.34 -15.55
CA ALA A 26 -3.55 -4.09 -16.46
C ALA A 26 -4.30 -4.48 -17.75
N GLN A 27 -5.59 -4.81 -17.66
CA GLN A 27 -6.42 -5.14 -18.82
C GLN A 27 -6.90 -3.90 -19.57
N ASN A 28 -7.37 -2.89 -18.85
CA ASN A 28 -7.81 -1.62 -19.42
C ASN A 28 -7.41 -0.44 -18.50
N PRO A 29 -6.41 0.37 -18.89
CA PRO A 29 -5.94 1.49 -18.07
C PRO A 29 -6.96 2.63 -17.93
N GLU A 30 -7.98 2.71 -18.80
CA GLU A 30 -9.02 3.74 -18.72
C GLU A 30 -10.06 3.43 -17.62
N ASN A 31 -10.16 2.18 -17.18
CA ASN A 31 -11.11 1.72 -16.16
C ASN A 31 -10.67 2.07 -14.72
N VAL A 32 -10.24 3.31 -14.52
CA VAL A 32 -9.72 3.82 -13.24
C VAL A 32 -10.77 3.79 -12.14
N GLU A 33 -12.04 4.05 -12.46
CA GLU A 33 -13.11 4.12 -11.46
C GLU A 33 -13.42 2.75 -10.83
N LEU A 34 -13.31 1.66 -11.60
CA LEU A 34 -13.49 0.31 -11.06
C LEU A 34 -12.34 -0.08 -10.13
N ALA A 35 -11.10 0.22 -10.51
CA ALA A 35 -9.94 0.00 -9.63
C ALA A 35 -10.03 0.83 -8.34
N ARG A 36 -10.50 2.08 -8.46
CA ARG A 36 -10.76 2.97 -7.32
C ARG A 36 -11.85 2.41 -6.40
N PHE A 37 -12.91 1.83 -6.94
CA PHE A 37 -13.96 1.18 -6.17
C PHE A 37 -13.42 0.00 -5.34
N TYR A 38 -12.55 -0.83 -5.93
CA TYR A 38 -11.91 -1.93 -5.20
C TYR A 38 -11.01 -1.44 -4.07
N CYS A 39 -10.12 -0.47 -4.33
CA CYS A 39 -9.28 0.13 -3.29
C CYS A 39 -10.09 0.87 -2.21
N HIS A 40 -11.22 1.50 -2.58
CA HIS A 40 -12.12 2.12 -1.61
C HIS A 40 -12.75 1.06 -0.69
N THR A 41 -13.27 -0.02 -1.28
CA THR A 41 -13.87 -1.14 -0.55
C THR A 41 -12.86 -1.80 0.38
N GLU A 42 -11.64 -2.04 -0.10
CA GLU A 42 -10.52 -2.57 0.68
C GLU A 42 -10.25 -1.69 1.91
N ARG A 43 -10.12 -0.38 1.71
CA ARG A 43 -9.91 0.58 2.81
C ARG A 43 -11.06 0.59 3.81
N MET A 44 -12.30 0.50 3.35
CA MET A 44 -13.49 0.46 4.21
C MET A 44 -13.51 -0.80 5.08
N VAL A 45 -13.21 -1.96 4.49
CA VAL A 45 -13.11 -3.23 5.23
C VAL A 45 -11.97 -3.18 6.25
N SER A 46 -10.78 -2.71 5.85
CA SER A 46 -9.63 -2.56 6.74
C SER A 46 -9.94 -1.62 7.92
N LYS A 47 -10.61 -0.49 7.68
CA LYS A 47 -10.98 0.45 8.73
C LYS A 47 -12.01 -0.14 9.69
N ARG A 48 -13.02 -0.86 9.17
CA ARG A 48 -14.08 -1.46 9.99
C ARG A 48 -13.58 -2.58 10.90
N LEU A 49 -12.67 -3.41 10.38
CA LEU A 49 -12.09 -4.53 11.10
C LEU A 49 -10.82 -4.14 11.89
N VAL A 50 -10.42 -2.87 11.87
CA VAL A 50 -9.22 -2.35 12.55
C VAL A 50 -7.95 -3.12 12.14
N LEU A 51 -7.87 -3.51 10.86
CA LEU A 51 -6.75 -4.29 10.34
C LEU A 51 -5.64 -3.37 9.84
N ARG A 52 -4.42 -3.59 10.34
CA ARG A 52 -3.24 -2.83 9.94
C ARG A 52 -2.69 -3.38 8.62
N GLN A 53 -2.82 -2.59 7.56
CA GLN A 53 -2.18 -2.87 6.28
C GLN A 53 -0.67 -2.58 6.32
N ASP A 54 0.09 -3.27 5.48
CA ASP A 54 1.51 -3.01 5.29
C ASP A 54 1.74 -1.61 4.64
N PRO A 55 2.79 -0.87 5.04
CA PRO A 55 3.11 0.42 4.41
C PRO A 55 3.34 0.34 2.90
N SER A 56 3.84 -0.76 2.34
CA SER A 56 4.04 -0.92 0.89
C SER A 56 2.73 -0.79 0.11
N ILE A 57 1.68 -1.48 0.56
CA ILE A 57 0.32 -1.42 0.00
C ILE A 57 -0.30 -0.03 0.25
N LYS A 58 -0.22 0.50 1.47
CA LYS A 58 -0.76 1.84 1.76
C LYS A 58 -0.08 2.95 0.97
N ARG A 59 1.16 2.77 0.55
CA ARG A 59 1.88 3.75 -0.29
C ARG A 59 1.30 3.79 -1.70
N THR A 60 0.84 2.67 -2.25
CA THR A 60 0.24 2.57 -3.59
C THR A 60 -1.21 3.02 -3.67
N ILE A 61 -1.91 3.31 -2.56
CA ILE A 61 -3.33 3.77 -2.60
C ILE A 61 -3.46 5.24 -2.17
N CYS A 62 -4.16 6.07 -2.93
CA CYS A 62 -4.39 7.47 -2.56
C CYS A 62 -5.24 7.61 -1.29
N LYS A 63 -4.78 8.39 -0.30
CA LYS A 63 -5.51 8.58 0.98
C LYS A 63 -6.80 9.40 0.86
N THR A 64 -6.99 10.15 -0.23
CA THR A 64 -8.18 10.99 -0.42
C THR A 64 -9.21 10.25 -1.28
N CYS A 65 -8.86 9.97 -2.52
CA CYS A 65 -9.77 9.39 -3.50
C CYS A 65 -9.78 7.86 -3.53
N SER A 66 -8.86 7.18 -2.85
CA SER A 66 -8.66 5.73 -2.95
C SER A 66 -8.27 5.23 -4.35
N SER A 67 -7.81 6.11 -5.26
CA SER A 67 -7.22 5.66 -6.53
C SER A 67 -5.97 4.81 -6.25
N LEU A 68 -5.83 3.69 -6.95
CA LEU A 68 -4.54 3.00 -7.06
C LEU A 68 -3.55 3.93 -7.75
N LEU A 69 -2.33 4.03 -7.23
CA LEU A 69 -1.24 4.90 -7.71
C LEU A 69 -0.28 4.05 -8.53
N LEU A 70 -0.59 3.89 -9.81
CA LEU A 70 0.25 3.22 -10.79
C LEU A 70 1.03 4.27 -11.57
N SER A 71 2.35 4.17 -11.55
CA SER A 71 3.24 5.17 -12.16
C SER A 71 3.01 5.24 -13.67
N GLY A 72 2.73 6.45 -14.18
CA GLY A 72 2.48 6.68 -15.60
C GLY A 72 1.02 6.51 -16.04
N VAL A 73 0.17 5.88 -15.22
CA VAL A 73 -1.26 5.69 -15.52
C VAL A 73 -2.11 6.61 -14.67
N THR A 74 -2.10 6.43 -13.35
CA THR A 74 -2.97 7.18 -12.40
C THR A 74 -2.19 8.12 -11.50
N CYS A 75 -0.86 8.04 -11.52
CA CYS A 75 0.01 8.92 -10.75
C CYS A 75 1.30 9.29 -11.48
N THR A 76 1.84 10.45 -11.10
CA THR A 76 3.19 10.87 -11.49
C THR A 76 4.15 10.58 -10.37
N VAL A 77 5.33 10.04 -10.72
CA VAL A 77 6.44 9.85 -9.78
C VAL A 77 7.59 10.74 -10.23
N ARG A 78 8.14 11.53 -9.29
CA ARG A 78 9.25 12.45 -9.56
C ARG A 78 10.26 12.38 -8.42
N GLN A 79 11.54 12.36 -8.78
CA GLN A 79 12.62 12.59 -7.82
C GLN A 79 12.86 14.08 -7.68
N ARG A 80 12.84 14.59 -6.45
CA ARG A 80 13.08 16.01 -6.14
C ARG A 80 14.10 16.14 -5.02
N LYS A 81 14.92 17.19 -5.06
CA LYS A 81 15.79 17.57 -3.94
C LYS A 81 15.16 18.76 -3.22
N ARG A 82 14.98 18.68 -1.90
CA ARG A 82 14.48 19.78 -1.06
C ARG A 82 15.25 19.80 0.24
N ARG A 83 15.79 20.96 0.64
CA ARG A 83 16.57 21.14 1.88
C ARG A 83 17.68 20.08 2.03
N GLY A 84 18.46 19.86 0.95
CA GLY A 84 19.55 18.89 0.94
C GLY A 84 19.15 17.42 0.77
N GLN A 85 17.89 17.05 1.03
CA GLN A 85 17.43 15.66 0.98
C GLN A 85 16.76 15.32 -0.36
N ARG A 86 17.06 14.12 -0.89
CA ARG A 86 16.34 13.55 -2.05
C ARG A 86 15.04 12.93 -1.56
N GLN A 87 13.95 13.20 -2.27
CA GLN A 87 12.63 12.68 -1.96
C GLN A 87 11.90 12.23 -3.23
N THR A 88 11.23 11.10 -3.13
CA THR A 88 10.28 10.62 -4.12
C THR A 88 8.93 11.28 -3.89
N VAL A 89 8.44 12.00 -4.87
CA VAL A 89 7.16 12.71 -4.85
C VAL A 89 6.19 11.95 -5.77
N VAL A 90 5.09 11.48 -5.20
CA VAL A 90 4.04 10.73 -5.91
C VAL A 90 2.78 11.58 -5.94
N GLY A 91 2.39 12.09 -7.10
CA GLY A 91 1.20 12.92 -7.30
C GLY A 91 0.07 12.13 -7.96
N CYS A 92 -1.11 12.08 -7.32
CA CYS A 92 -2.31 11.48 -7.89
C CYS A 92 -2.87 12.37 -9.00
N LEU A 93 -3.11 11.80 -10.19
CA LEU A 93 -3.67 12.54 -11.32
C LEU A 93 -5.16 12.85 -11.16
N SER A 94 -5.91 12.02 -10.43
CA SER A 94 -7.36 12.21 -10.26
C SER A 94 -7.75 13.29 -9.24
N CYS A 95 -6.95 13.51 -8.18
CA CYS A 95 -7.31 14.46 -7.11
C CYS A 95 -6.20 15.45 -6.73
N GLY A 96 -5.03 15.38 -7.37
CA GLY A 96 -3.89 16.28 -7.10
C GLY A 96 -3.14 16.02 -5.79
N LEU A 97 -3.63 15.12 -4.93
CA LEU A 97 -2.94 14.81 -3.67
C LEU A 97 -1.53 14.28 -3.95
N THR A 98 -0.55 14.85 -3.23
CA THR A 98 0.84 14.45 -3.30
C THR A 98 1.30 13.72 -2.04
N LYS A 99 1.91 12.54 -2.20
CA LYS A 99 2.70 11.85 -1.17
C LYS A 99 4.18 12.12 -1.37
N ARG A 100 4.94 12.22 -0.28
CA ARG A 100 6.39 12.46 -0.30
C ARG A 100 7.08 11.41 0.56
N PHE A 101 8.11 10.78 0.01
CA PHE A 101 8.92 9.78 0.70
C PHE A 101 10.38 10.22 0.63
N LEU A 102 11.05 10.29 1.78
CA LEU A 102 12.48 10.59 1.81
C LEU A 102 13.27 9.40 1.30
N ASN A 103 14.25 9.64 0.43
CA ASN A 103 15.16 8.62 -0.05
C ASN A 103 16.39 8.61 0.85
N ASN A 104 16.27 7.99 2.02
CA ASN A 104 17.38 7.78 2.93
C ASN A 104 17.73 6.28 2.95
N PRO A 105 18.91 5.87 2.46
CA PRO A 105 19.31 4.45 2.45
C PRO A 105 19.44 3.86 3.87
N ASN A 106 19.66 4.69 4.88
CA ASN A 106 19.79 4.25 6.27
C ASN A 106 18.44 4.14 7.00
N TYR A 107 17.34 4.53 6.36
CA TYR A 107 16.01 4.49 6.97
C TYR A 107 15.29 3.18 6.63
N LYS A 108 14.85 2.46 7.66
CA LYS A 108 14.03 1.25 7.54
C LYS A 108 12.69 1.42 8.25
N LEU A 109 11.63 0.88 7.67
CA LEU A 109 10.34 0.79 8.34
C LEU A 109 10.37 -0.22 9.47
N TRP A 110 9.50 -0.06 10.47
CA TRP A 110 9.36 -1.06 11.55
C TRP A 110 9.12 -2.48 11.02
N CYS A 111 8.27 -2.65 10.01
CA CYS A 111 8.00 -3.98 9.43
C CYS A 111 9.19 -4.60 8.67
N GLU A 112 10.23 -3.82 8.39
CA GLU A 112 11.47 -4.27 7.72
C GLU A 112 12.60 -4.54 8.74
N GLN A 113 12.38 -4.23 10.02
CA GLN A 113 13.35 -4.53 11.07
C GLN A 113 13.30 -6.02 11.42
N PRO A 114 14.46 -6.67 11.62
CA PRO A 114 14.51 -8.12 11.85
C PRO A 114 13.69 -8.55 13.07
N GLU A 115 13.64 -7.75 14.13
CA GLU A 115 12.89 -8.04 15.36
C GLU A 115 11.37 -8.04 15.16
N ALA A 116 10.89 -7.31 14.15
CA ALA A 116 9.47 -7.23 13.81
C ALA A 116 9.00 -8.36 12.89
N GLN A 117 9.92 -9.10 12.27
CA GLN A 117 9.60 -10.20 11.36
C GLN A 117 9.27 -11.46 12.16
N LEU A 118 8.11 -12.07 11.88
CA LEU A 118 7.65 -13.29 12.55
C LEU A 118 8.67 -14.44 12.48
N GLU A 119 9.44 -14.53 11.40
CA GLU A 119 10.47 -15.57 11.19
C GLU A 119 11.61 -15.51 12.22
N ASN A 120 11.90 -14.30 12.73
CA ASN A 120 12.97 -14.07 13.69
C ASN A 120 12.47 -13.98 15.14
N GLN A 121 11.15 -14.02 15.35
CA GLN A 121 10.60 -14.00 16.70
C GLN A 121 10.90 -15.33 17.40
N PRO A 122 11.33 -15.30 18.67
CA PRO A 122 11.50 -16.52 19.44
C PRO A 122 10.17 -17.27 19.47
N LYS A 123 10.20 -18.55 19.08
CA LYS A 123 9.02 -19.40 19.19
C LYS A 123 8.64 -19.46 20.68
N PRO A 124 7.37 -19.28 21.03
CA PRO A 124 6.96 -19.44 22.42
C PRO A 124 7.37 -20.84 22.90
N GLU A 125 8.06 -20.91 24.04
CA GLU A 125 8.37 -22.17 24.71
C GLU A 125 7.05 -22.90 24.99
N GLN A 126 6.96 -24.15 24.53
CA GLN A 126 5.78 -25.01 24.72
C GLN A 126 5.72 -25.53 26.15
#